data_AF-A0A0A3Z5N4-F1
#
_entry.id   AF-A0A0A3Z5N4-F1
#
_cell.length_a   1.000
_cell.length_b   1.000
_cell.length_c   1.000
_cell.angle_alpha   90.00
_cell.angle_beta   90.00
_cell.angle_gamma   90.00
#
_symmetry.space_group_name_H-M   'P 1'
#
loop_
_entity.id
_entity.type
_entity.pdbx_description
1 polymer ?
#
loop_
_entity_poly.entity_id
_entity_poly.type
_entity_poly.pdbx_seq_one_letter_code
_entity_poly.pdbx_strand_id
1 'polypeptide(L)' 'MINIAECREHAANYKRLSGATGISKDRAAALKNIARTFVGLAGQLDRLASLARNEQRVDSFR' A
#
# COMPACT_ATOMS: atom_id res chain seq x y z
N MET A 1 3.50 9.96 8.81
CA MET A 1 2.40 9.13 8.29
C MET A 1 2.86 8.59 6.95
N ILE A 2 2.81 7.28 6.73
CA ILE A 2 3.16 6.70 5.43
C ILE A 2 2.14 7.14 4.37
N ASN A 3 2.60 7.45 3.16
CA ASN A 3 1.75 7.91 2.07
C ASN A 3 1.55 6.81 0.99
N ILE A 4 0.71 7.10 0.00
CA ILE A 4 0.35 6.16 -1.08
C ILE A 4 1.58 5.73 -1.89
N ALA A 5 2.49 6.66 -2.19
CA ALA A 5 3.69 6.39 -2.97
C ALA A 5 4.67 5.49 -2.21
N GLU A 6 4.91 5.79 -0.93
CA GLU A 6 5.74 4.96 -0.05
C GLU A 6 5.17 3.55 0.11
N CYS A 7 3.84 3.41 0.24
CA CYS A 7 3.20 2.08 0.25
C CYS A 7 3.46 1.31 -1.05
N ARG A 8 3.34 1.97 -2.21
CA ARG A 8 3.60 1.34 -3.51
C ARG A 8 5.08 0.94 -3.67
N GLU A 9 6.00 1.78 -3.19
CA GLU A 9 7.43 1.48 -3.19
C GLU A 9 7.76 0.27 -2.31
N HIS A 10 7.27 0.24 -1.07
CA HIS A 10 7.45 -0.90 -0.19
C HIS A 10 6.83 -2.17 -0.77
N ALA A 11 5.62 -2.09 -1.33
CA ALA A 11 4.99 -3.22 -1.99
C ALA A 11 5.87 -3.80 -3.12
N ALA A 12 6.41 -2.93 -3.97
CA ALA A 12 7.31 -3.34 -5.06
C ALA A 12 8.61 -3.96 -4.51
N ASN A 13 9.21 -3.36 -3.48
CA ASN A 13 10.44 -3.85 -2.88
C ASN A 13 10.24 -5.23 -2.24
N TYR A 14 9.20 -5.43 -1.43
CA TYR A 14 8.91 -6.73 -0.81
C TYR A 14 8.54 -7.80 -1.84
N LYS A 15 7.82 -7.43 -2.91
CA LYS A 15 7.55 -8.33 -4.03
C LYS A 15 8.84 -8.79 -4.70
N ARG A 16 9.78 -7.88 -4.96
CA ARG A 16 11.10 -8.20 -5.52
C ARG A 16 11.90 -9.11 -4.59
N LEU A 17 11.98 -8.78 -3.30
CA LEU A 17 12.66 -9.59 -2.29
C LEU A 17 12.07 -11.00 -2.18
N SER A 18 10.75 -11.15 -2.36
CA SER A 18 10.10 -12.47 -2.32
C SER A 18 10.51 -13.40 -3.47
N GLY A 19 11.06 -12.85 -4.55
CA GLY A 19 11.59 -13.61 -5.69
C GLY A 19 13.10 -13.83 -5.64
N ALA A 20 13.78 -13.41 -4.56
CA ALA A 20 15.22 -13.59 -4.43
C ALA A 20 15.60 -15.08 -4.36
N THR A 21 16.67 -15.45 -5.04
CA THR A 21 17.25 -16.79 -4.95
C THR A 21 17.87 -17.01 -3.57
N GLY A 22 17.82 -18.24 -3.05
CA GLY A 22 18.46 -18.58 -1.77
C GLY A 22 17.64 -18.23 -0.52
N ILE A 23 16.34 -17.94 -0.65
CA ILE A 23 15.44 -17.80 0.50
C ILE A 23 14.52 -19.02 0.64
N SER A 24 14.11 -19.30 1.88
CA SER A 24 13.13 -20.35 2.15
C SER A 24 11.75 -19.99 1.59
N LYS A 25 10.92 -21.01 1.34
CA LYS A 25 9.53 -20.83 0.91
C LYS A 25 8.73 -19.98 1.90
N ASP A 26 8.94 -20.19 3.19
CA ASP A 26 8.24 -19.44 4.25
C ASP A 26 8.62 -17.97 4.25
N ARG A 27 9.92 -17.66 4.08
CA ARG A 27 10.38 -16.28 3.95
C ARG A 27 9.80 -15.62 2.71
N ALA A 28 9.78 -16.32 1.57
CA ALA A 28 9.15 -15.81 0.35
C ALA A 28 7.65 -15.52 0.55
N ALA A 29 6.93 -16.42 1.24
CA ALA A 29 5.51 -16.24 1.54
C ALA A 29 5.26 -15.03 2.46
N ALA A 30 6.06 -14.86 3.51
CA ALA A 30 5.99 -13.70 4.40
C ALA A 30 6.21 -12.39 3.63
N LEU A 31 7.23 -12.33 2.76
CA LEU A 31 7.52 -11.16 1.93
C LEU A 31 6.35 -10.84 0.97
N LYS A 32 5.72 -11.87 0.36
CA LYS A 32 4.51 -11.69 -0.46
C LYS A 32 3.32 -11.17 0.34
N ASN A 33 3.17 -11.60 1.60
CA ASN A 33 2.11 -11.09 2.48
C ASN A 33 2.33 -9.62 2.80
N ILE A 34 3.56 -9.26 3.18
CA ILE A 34 3.93 -7.86 3.45
C ILE A 34 3.67 -6.99 2.23
N ALA A 35 4.10 -7.42 1.03
CA ALA A 35 3.83 -6.70 -0.21
C ALA A 35 2.33 -6.47 -0.45
N ARG A 36 1.49 -7.49 -0.22
CA ARG A 36 0.04 -7.39 -0.34
C ARG A 36 -0.57 -6.42 0.67
N THR A 37 -0.09 -6.41 1.91
CA THR A 37 -0.53 -5.45 2.94
C THR A 37 -0.28 -4.02 2.49
N PHE A 38 0.91 -3.71 1.95
CA PHE A 38 1.22 -2.37 1.46
C PHE A 38 0.36 -1.96 0.26
N VAL A 39 0.05 -2.88 -0.66
CA VAL A 39 -0.91 -2.60 -1.75
C VAL A 39 -2.30 -2.28 -1.19
N GLY A 40 -2.78 -3.06 -0.24
CA GLY A 40 -4.07 -2.82 0.42
C GLY A 40 -4.11 -1.47 1.12
N LEU A 41 -3.07 -1.13 1.87
CA LEU A 41 -2.95 0.15 2.56
C LEU A 41 -2.92 1.33 1.58
N ALA A 42 -2.20 1.20 0.45
CA ALA A 42 -2.20 2.23 -0.59
C ALA A 42 -3.61 2.52 -1.12
N GLY A 43 -4.42 1.47 -1.33
CA GLY A 43 -5.82 1.61 -1.75
C GLY A 43 -6.70 2.26 -0.68
N GLN A 44 -6.48 1.93 0.60
CA GLN A 44 -7.19 2.54 1.72
C GLN A 44 -6.87 4.04 1.85
N LEU A 45 -5.59 4.41 1.69
CA LEU A 45 -5.15 5.80 1.72
C LEU A 45 -5.71 6.60 0.54
N ASP A 46 -5.76 6.01 -0.67
CA ASP A 46 -6.35 6.64 -1.84
C ASP A 46 -7.86 6.88 -1.68
N ARG A 47 -8.57 5.89 -1.11
CA ARG A 47 -9.98 6.04 -0.73
C ARG A 47 -10.17 7.13 0.32
N LEU A 48 -9.34 7.18 1.35
CA LEU A 48 -9.40 8.20 2.39
C LEU A 48 -9.18 9.60 1.81
N ALA A 49 -8.18 9.76 0.93
CA ALA A 49 -7.94 11.03 0.23
C ALA A 49 -9.13 11.43 -0.65
N SER A 50 -9.80 10.47 -1.26
CA SER A 50 -11.01 10.72 -2.06
C SER A 50 -12.20 11.17 -1.21
N LEU A 51 -12.40 10.55 -0.04
CA LEU A 51 -13.44 10.96 0.92
C LEU A 51 -13.20 12.39 1.42
N ALA A 52 -11.97 12.72 1.83
CA ALA A 52 -11.62 14.05 2.30
C ALA A 52 -11.89 15.15 1.24
N ARG A 53 -11.59 14.87 -0.04
CA ARG A 53 -11.90 15.81 -1.14
C ARG A 53 -13.41 16.00 -1.34
N ASN A 54 -14.19 14.94 -1.19
CA ASN A 54 -15.64 15.01 -1.32
C ASN A 54 -16.29 15.78 -0.17
N GLU A 55 -15.81 15.58 1.06
CA GLU A 55 -16.23 16.34 2.25
C GLU A 55 -15.97 17.85 2.07
N GLN A 56 -14.75 18.22 1.68
CA GLN A 56 -14.40 19.62 1.38
C GLN A 56 -15.29 20.26 0.32
N ARG A 57 -15.67 19.49 -0.71
CA ARG A 57 -16.57 19.97 -1.77
C ARG A 57 -17.96 20.25 -1.22
N VAL A 58 -18.52 19.36 -0.38
CA VAL A 58 -19.85 19.53 0.20
C VAL A 58 -19.90 20.76 1.13
N ASP A 59 -18.86 20.96 1.95
CA ASP A 59 -18.78 22.11 2.85
C ASP A 59 -18.69 23.45 2.10
N SER A 60 -18.12 23.46 0.90
CA SER A 60 -18.00 24.69 0.08
C SER A 60 -19.33 25.14 -0.57
N PHE A 61 -20.36 24.31 -0.56
CA PHE A 61 -21.70 24.61 -1.11
C PHE A 61 -22.77 24.84 -0.02
N ARG A 62 -22.37 24.84 1.25
CA ARG A 62 -23.25 25.00 2.41
C ARG A 62 -23.10 26.37 3.04
#